data_AF-A0A7J0F013-F1
#
_entry.id   AF-A0A7J0F013-F1
#
_cell.length_a   1.000
_cell.length_b   1.000
_cell.length_c   1.000
_cell.angle_alpha   90.00
_cell.angle_beta   90.00
_cell.angle_gamma   90.00
#
_symmetry.space_group_name_H-M   'P 1'
#
loop_
_entity.id
_entity.type
_entity.pdbx_description
1 polymer ?
#
loop_
_entity_poly.entity_id
_entity_poly.type
_entity_poly.pdbx_seq_one_letter_code
_entity_poly.pdbx_strand_id
1 'polypeptide(L)'
;MLLEAKGSWAEAGKAYSSLLEDNALDQVIHKRRAAMEKAQGNLSGAIECLNKYLEIFMADHDAWRELAEIYVSLQMYKQAAFCYEELILSQPTNPLCHLAYADLSPKRSPLRACEAAGCHCSCSNMEPDGNKKDSAP
;
A
#
# COMPACT_ATOMS: atom_id res chain seq x y z
N MET A 1 26.78 2.72 2.45
CA MET A 1 27.38 2.24 1.18
C MET A 1 28.52 1.24 1.37
N LEU A 2 29.47 1.39 2.31
CA LEU A 2 30.56 0.39 2.46
C LEU A 2 30.15 -0.89 3.22
N LEU A 3 29.15 -0.82 4.10
CA LEU A 3 28.76 -1.94 4.98
C LEU A 3 27.80 -2.93 4.32
N GLU A 4 26.89 -2.46 3.47
CA GLU A 4 25.98 -3.29 2.67
C GLU A 4 26.76 -4.18 1.69
N ALA A 5 27.82 -3.63 1.09
CA ALA A 5 28.72 -4.36 0.20
C ALA A 5 29.58 -5.42 0.92
N LYS A 6 29.74 -5.31 2.25
CA LYS A 6 30.52 -6.26 3.06
C LYS A 6 29.66 -7.35 3.70
N GLY A 7 28.33 -7.26 3.62
CA GLY A 7 27.40 -8.21 4.25
C GLY A 7 27.34 -8.11 5.79
N SER A 8 27.96 -7.08 6.38
CA SER A 8 27.95 -6.84 7.83
C SER A 8 26.70 -6.06 8.25
N TRP A 9 25.54 -6.72 8.18
CA TRP A 9 24.24 -6.11 8.45
C TRP A 9 24.08 -5.59 9.89
N ALA A 10 24.65 -6.30 10.87
CA ALA A 10 24.57 -5.92 12.28
C ALA A 10 25.31 -4.61 12.60
N GLU A 11 26.45 -4.36 11.94
CA GLU A 11 27.20 -3.11 12.09
C GLU A 11 26.50 -1.95 11.37
N ALA A 12 25.92 -2.23 10.19
CA ALA A 12 25.12 -1.26 9.45
C ALA A 12 23.91 -0.78 10.26
N GLY A 13 23.16 -1.69 10.90
CA GLY A 13 22.02 -1.34 11.75
C GLY A 13 22.40 -0.46 12.93
N LYS A 14 23.56 -0.71 13.57
CA LYS A 14 24.08 0.13 14.65
C LYS A 14 24.47 1.52 14.15
N ALA A 15 25.19 1.60 13.03
CA ALA A 15 25.59 2.86 12.42
C ALA A 15 24.39 3.71 11.99
N TYR A 16 23.34 3.09 11.44
CA TYR A 16 22.11 3.80 11.11
C TYR A 16 21.35 4.24 12.35
N SER A 17 21.38 3.48 13.44
CA SER A 17 20.73 3.87 14.69
C SER A 17 21.44 5.07 15.33
N SER A 18 22.77 5.09 15.38
CA SER A 18 23.53 6.25 15.87
C SER A 18 23.33 7.49 14.99
N LEU A 19 23.26 7.31 13.66
CA LEU A 19 23.01 8.45 12.77
C LEU A 19 21.59 9.01 12.90
N LEU A 20 20.60 8.17 13.24
CA LEU A 20 19.24 8.63 13.53
C LEU A 20 19.14 9.35 14.89
N GLU A 21 20.01 9.02 15.85
CA GLU A 21 20.14 9.78 17.10
C GLU A 21 20.67 11.20 16.82
N ASP A 22 21.63 11.34 15.89
CA ASP A 22 22.17 12.64 15.49
C ASP A 22 21.21 13.43 14.58
N ASN A 23 20.52 12.76 13.65
CA ASN A 23 19.61 13.37 12.68
C ASN A 23 18.38 12.49 12.44
N ALA A 24 17.38 12.61 13.31
CA ALA A 24 16.16 11.80 13.28
C ALA A 24 15.29 11.97 12.01
N LEU A 25 15.48 13.08 11.29
CA LEU A 25 14.69 13.45 10.11
C LEU A 25 15.36 13.09 8.77
N ASP A 26 16.47 12.36 8.78
CA ASP A 26 17.13 11.97 7.53
C ASP A 26 16.38 10.82 6.83
N GLN A 27 15.61 11.16 5.80
CA GLN A 27 14.86 10.22 4.98
C GLN A 27 15.74 9.17 4.31
N VAL A 28 16.99 9.51 3.97
CA VAL A 28 17.92 8.60 3.29
C VAL A 28 18.29 7.43 4.20
N ILE A 29 18.45 7.71 5.49
CA ILE A 29 18.82 6.69 6.48
C ILE A 29 17.66 5.73 6.73
N HIS A 30 16.44 6.26 6.84
CA HIS A 30 15.23 5.44 6.99
C HIS A 30 15.02 4.52 5.79
N LYS A 31 15.14 5.04 4.56
CA LYS A 31 15.02 4.23 3.33
C LYS A 31 16.09 3.14 3.26
N ARG A 32 17.33 3.45 3.64
CA ARG A 32 18.43 2.46 3.70
C ARG A 32 18.20 1.39 4.76
N ARG A 33 17.69 1.76 5.93
CA ARG A 33 17.37 0.81 7.01
C ARG A 33 16.27 -0.16 6.57
N ALA A 34 15.21 0.33 5.93
CA ALA A 34 14.16 -0.53 5.38
C ALA A 34 14.69 -1.49 4.29
N ALA A 35 15.50 -0.97 3.36
CA ALA A 35 16.13 -1.79 2.31
C ALA A 35 17.07 -2.87 2.89
N MET A 36 17.81 -2.54 3.94
CA MET A 36 18.68 -3.47 4.67
C MET A 36 17.89 -4.60 5.34
N GLU A 37 16.79 -4.30 6.05
CA GLU A 37 15.93 -5.32 6.67
C GLU A 37 15.29 -6.23 5.60
N LYS A 38 14.87 -5.66 4.46
CA LYS A 38 14.39 -6.43 3.30
C LYS A 38 15.49 -7.36 2.75
N ALA A 39 16.72 -6.88 2.61
CA ALA A 39 17.85 -7.69 2.13
C ALA A 39 18.21 -8.84 3.09
N GLN A 40 17.97 -8.67 4.39
CA GLN A 40 18.12 -9.72 5.40
C GLN A 40 16.96 -10.73 5.39
N GLY A 41 15.88 -10.47 4.64
CA GLY A 41 14.65 -11.26 4.68
C GLY A 41 13.78 -11.00 5.91
N ASN A 42 14.14 -10.01 6.74
CA ASN A 42 13.37 -9.63 7.92
C ASN A 42 12.26 -8.63 7.55
N LEU A 43 11.21 -9.14 6.90
CA LEU A 43 10.09 -8.33 6.46
C LEU A 43 9.34 -7.66 7.63
N SER A 44 9.27 -8.32 8.79
CA SER A 44 8.69 -7.76 10.01
C SER A 44 9.45 -6.52 10.52
N GLY A 45 10.78 -6.60 10.57
CA GLY A 45 11.62 -5.47 10.97
C GLY A 45 11.51 -4.29 9.98
N ALA A 46 11.40 -4.60 8.69
CA ALA A 46 11.17 -3.59 7.66
C ALA A 46 9.84 -2.86 7.85
N ILE A 47 8.75 -3.57 8.17
CA ILE A 47 7.44 -2.97 8.46
C ILE A 47 7.51 -2.01 9.66
N GLU A 48 8.13 -2.43 10.77
CA GLU A 48 8.27 -1.57 11.94
C GLU A 48 9.07 -0.30 11.64
N CYS A 49 10.14 -0.43 10.86
CA CYS A 49 10.95 0.72 10.44
C CYS A 49 10.14 1.67 9.54
N LEU A 50 9.40 1.13 8.56
CA LEU A 50 8.58 1.93 7.65
C LEU A 50 7.39 2.58 8.36
N ASN A 51 6.75 1.92 9.33
CA ASN A 51 5.68 2.53 10.13
C ASN A 51 6.21 3.74 10.93
N LYS A 52 7.33 3.59 11.64
CA LYS A 52 7.97 4.72 12.36
C LYS A 52 8.38 5.84 11.43
N TYR A 53 8.82 5.50 10.21
CA TYR A 53 9.14 6.50 9.19
C TYR A 53 7.88 7.27 8.74
N LEU A 54 6.78 6.55 8.47
CA LEU A 54 5.52 7.15 8.03
C LEU A 54 4.84 7.97 9.13
N GLU A 55 5.06 7.68 10.41
CA GLU A 55 4.61 8.55 11.52
C GLU A 55 5.23 9.96 11.44
N ILE A 56 6.45 10.08 10.89
CA ILE A 56 7.16 11.36 10.72
C ILE A 56 6.88 11.95 9.33
N PHE A 57 6.89 11.11 8.30
CA PHE A 57 6.79 11.48 6.90
C PHE A 57 5.55 10.87 6.23
N MET A 58 4.37 11.24 6.71
CA MET A 58 3.09 10.71 6.21
C MET A 58 2.84 10.97 4.71
N ALA A 59 3.48 11.99 4.14
CA ALA A 59 3.33 12.37 2.73
C ALA A 59 4.22 11.56 1.78
N ASP A 60 5.11 10.68 2.27
CA ASP A 60 5.98 9.89 1.41
C ASP A 60 5.24 8.69 0.80
N HIS A 61 4.81 8.87 -0.43
CA HIS A 61 4.09 7.86 -1.19
C HIS A 61 4.91 6.61 -1.53
N ASP A 62 6.23 6.76 -1.73
CA ASP A 62 7.09 5.63 -2.04
C ASP A 62 7.18 4.68 -0.83
N ALA A 63 7.21 5.23 0.38
CA ALA A 63 7.21 4.44 1.61
C ALA A 63 5.89 3.70 1.84
N TRP A 64 4.74 4.34 1.56
CA TRP A 64 3.43 3.67 1.60
C TRP A 64 3.34 2.51 0.60
N ARG A 65 3.86 2.70 -0.61
CA ARG A 65 3.93 1.65 -1.64
C ARG A 65 4.80 0.48 -1.18
N GLU A 66 6.01 0.76 -0.71
CA GLU A 66 6.94 -0.25 -0.19
C GLU A 66 6.30 -1.06 0.95
N LEU A 67 5.64 -0.39 1.90
CA LEU A 67 4.98 -1.04 3.02
C LEU A 67 3.82 -1.93 2.56
N ALA A 68 3.05 -1.47 1.57
CA ALA A 68 1.98 -2.26 1.00
C ALA A 68 2.51 -3.53 0.29
N GLU A 69 3.57 -3.42 -0.53
CA GLU A 69 4.23 -4.56 -1.20
C GLU A 69 4.75 -5.62 -0.20
N ILE A 70 5.31 -5.17 0.92
CA ILE A 70 5.74 -6.09 1.99
C ILE A 70 4.54 -6.82 2.59
N TYR A 71 3.41 -6.14 2.83
CA TYR A 71 2.19 -6.81 3.29
C TYR A 71 1.62 -7.79 2.28
N VAL A 72 1.69 -7.49 0.97
CA VAL A 72 1.30 -8.45 -0.08
C VAL A 72 2.17 -9.70 0.00
N SER A 73 3.48 -9.53 0.18
CA SER A 73 4.45 -10.63 0.31
C SER A 73 4.17 -11.51 1.53
N LEU A 74 3.64 -10.91 2.60
CA LEU A 74 3.22 -11.61 3.83
C LEU A 74 1.77 -12.13 3.78
N GLN A 75 1.07 -12.00 2.64
CA GLN A 75 -0.35 -12.34 2.46
C GLN A 75 -1.31 -11.60 3.41
N MET A 76 -0.87 -10.44 3.92
CA MET A 76 -1.64 -9.56 4.80
C MET A 76 -2.47 -8.57 3.96
N TYR A 77 -3.37 -9.11 3.13
CA TYR A 77 -4.11 -8.35 2.13
C TYR A 77 -4.99 -7.22 2.71
N LYS A 78 -5.49 -7.37 3.94
CA LYS A 78 -6.31 -6.33 4.59
C LYS A 78 -5.49 -5.08 4.88
N GLN A 79 -4.29 -5.27 5.41
CA GLN A 79 -3.36 -4.19 5.71
C GLN A 79 -2.81 -3.58 4.43
N ALA A 80 -2.47 -4.40 3.43
CA ALA A 80 -2.06 -3.90 2.12
C ALA A 80 -3.15 -3.01 1.49
N ALA A 81 -4.41 -3.46 1.50
CA ALA A 81 -5.53 -2.69 0.96
C ALA A 81 -5.67 -1.32 1.65
N PHE A 82 -5.54 -1.24 2.97
CA PHE A 82 -5.55 0.02 3.70
C PHE A 82 -4.44 0.97 3.24
N CYS A 83 -3.21 0.47 3.06
CA CYS A 83 -2.09 1.28 2.59
C CYS A 83 -2.32 1.81 1.17
N TYR A 84 -2.92 1.02 0.29
CA TYR A 84 -3.26 1.46 -1.06
C TYR A 84 -4.43 2.45 -1.08
N GLU A 85 -5.40 2.34 -0.16
CA GLU A 85 -6.48 3.34 0.00
C GLU A 85 -5.90 4.71 0.35
N GLU A 86 -5.02 4.79 1.36
CA GLU A 86 -4.31 6.03 1.72
C GLU A 86 -3.46 6.58 0.55
N LEU A 87 -2.85 5.69 -0.22
CA LEU A 87 -2.07 6.07 -1.41
C LEU A 87 -2.96 6.64 -2.52
N ILE A 88 -4.15 6.09 -2.72
CA ILE A 88 -5.13 6.59 -3.70
C ILE A 88 -5.72 7.93 -3.26
N LEU A 89 -6.01 8.09 -1.95
CA LEU A 89 -6.49 9.36 -1.40
C LEU A 89 -5.47 10.47 -1.61
N SER A 90 -4.18 10.16 -1.47
CA SER A 90 -3.11 11.13 -1.63
C SER A 90 -2.70 11.37 -3.10
N GLN A 91 -2.75 10.35 -3.96
CA GLN A 91 -2.50 10.44 -5.40
C GLN A 91 -3.63 9.82 -6.22
N PRO A 92 -4.78 10.52 -6.36
CA PRO A 92 -5.94 9.96 -7.07
C PRO A 92 -5.69 9.77 -8.57
N THR A 93 -4.72 10.49 -9.14
CA THR A 93 -4.39 10.49 -10.57
C THR A 93 -3.47 9.35 -11.00
N ASN A 94 -2.91 8.58 -10.06
CA ASN A 94 -1.94 7.53 -10.38
C ASN A 94 -2.64 6.19 -10.68
N PRO A 95 -2.73 5.74 -11.95
CA PRO A 95 -3.43 4.52 -12.31
C PRO A 95 -2.77 3.26 -11.75
N LEU A 96 -1.47 3.31 -11.44
CA LEU A 96 -0.74 2.16 -10.88
C LEU A 96 -1.28 1.78 -9.49
N CYS A 97 -1.66 2.77 -8.68
CA CYS A 97 -2.22 2.53 -7.35
C CYS A 97 -3.59 1.84 -7.44
N HIS A 98 -4.43 2.27 -8.40
CA HIS A 98 -5.74 1.66 -8.68
C HIS A 98 -5.60 0.21 -9.17
N LEU A 99 -4.64 -0.06 -10.05
CA LEU A 99 -4.37 -1.41 -10.53
C LEU A 99 -3.89 -2.34 -9.41
N ALA A 100 -2.95 -1.87 -8.57
CA ALA A 100 -2.46 -2.63 -7.44
C ALA A 100 -3.56 -2.93 -6.40
N TYR A 101 -4.44 -1.96 -6.13
CA TYR A 101 -5.60 -2.16 -5.26
C TYR A 101 -6.60 -3.17 -5.84
N ALA A 102 -6.85 -3.12 -7.16
CA ALA A 102 -7.71 -4.08 -7.85
C ALA A 102 -7.15 -5.51 -7.78
N ASP A 103 -5.83 -5.67 -7.93
CA ASP A 103 -5.16 -6.98 -7.84
C ASP A 103 -5.18 -7.58 -6.42
N LEU A 104 -5.28 -6.73 -5.39
CA LEU A 104 -5.44 -7.16 -3.98
C LEU A 104 -6.85 -7.50 -3.57
N SER A 105 -7.84 -6.97 -4.31
CA SER A 105 -9.26 -7.13 -4.02
C SER A 105 -9.99 -8.12 -4.94
N PRO A 106 -9.39 -9.23 -5.46
CA PRO A 106 -9.95 -9.89 -6.63
C PRO A 106 -11.30 -10.60 -6.38
N LYS A 107 -11.83 -10.67 -5.15
CA LYS A 107 -13.11 -11.36 -4.85
C LYS A 107 -13.94 -10.79 -3.69
N ARG A 108 -13.65 -9.60 -3.15
CA ARG A 108 -14.44 -9.07 -2.02
C ARG A 108 -15.27 -7.86 -2.45
N SER A 109 -16.51 -8.15 -2.83
CA SER A 109 -17.70 -7.29 -2.88
C SER A 109 -18.04 -6.64 -4.23
N PRO A 110 -19.08 -7.12 -4.94
CA PRO A 110 -19.70 -6.38 -6.06
C PRO A 110 -20.45 -5.10 -5.61
N LEU A 111 -20.17 -4.56 -4.41
CA LEU A 111 -20.97 -3.51 -3.77
C LEU A 111 -20.23 -2.18 -3.58
N ARG A 112 -18.91 -2.12 -3.77
CA ARG A 112 -18.14 -0.87 -3.63
C ARG A 112 -17.45 -0.37 -4.90
N ALA A 113 -17.63 -1.05 -6.03
CA ALA A 113 -17.18 -0.58 -7.33
C ALA A 113 -17.91 0.69 -7.81
N CYS A 114 -19.05 1.05 -7.20
CA CYS A 114 -19.84 2.23 -7.57
C CYS A 114 -19.48 3.52 -6.81
N GLU A 115 -18.79 3.46 -5.67
CA GLU A 115 -18.56 4.66 -4.84
C GLU A 115 -17.18 5.30 -5.03
N ALA A 116 -16.13 4.52 -5.32
CA ALA A 116 -14.76 5.05 -5.41
C ALA A 116 -14.44 5.73 -6.74
N ALA A 117 -15.21 5.44 -7.79
CA ALA A 117 -15.16 6.17 -9.03
C ALA A 117 -16.28 7.21 -9.00
N GLY A 118 -15.96 8.47 -8.71
CA GLY A 118 -16.78 9.64 -9.07
C GLY A 118 -16.96 9.79 -10.59
N CYS A 119 -17.00 8.68 -11.32
CA CYS A 119 -17.48 8.58 -12.68
C CYS A 119 -19.00 8.54 -12.55
N HIS A 120 -19.63 9.68 -12.78
CA HIS A 120 -21.05 9.78 -13.06
C HIS A 120 -21.30 9.04 -14.38
N CYS A 121 -21.26 7.70 -14.34
CA CYS A 121 -21.73 6.87 -15.42
C CYS A 121 -23.23 7.11 -15.44
N SER A 122 -23.68 7.83 -16.45
CA SER A 122 -25.09 8.01 -16.72
C SER A 122 -25.73 6.64 -16.93
N CYS A 123 -26.19 6.02 -15.85
CA CYS A 123 -27.29 5.05 -15.88
C CYS A 123 -28.58 5.83 -16.15
N SER A 124 -28.62 6.53 -17.28
CA SER A 124 -29.87 6.96 -17.87
C SER A 124 -30.39 5.78 -18.67
N ASN A 125 -31.57 5.31 -18.25
CA ASN A 125 -32.49 4.45 -18.98
C ASN A 125 -32.12 2.97 -19.14
N MET A 126 -32.73 2.12 -18.32
CA MET A 126 -33.67 1.10 -18.83
C MET A 126 -34.43 0.43 -17.68
N GLU A 127 -35.48 1.09 -17.21
CA GLU A 127 -36.79 0.44 -17.08
C GLU A 127 -37.74 1.31 -17.90
N PRO A 128 -38.87 0.84 -18.48
CA PRO A 128 -39.58 -0.43 -18.24
C PRO A 128 -40.08 -1.12 -19.55
N ASP A 129 -40.47 -2.39 -19.47
CA ASP A 129 -41.65 -3.02 -20.14
C ASP A 129 -41.56 -4.53 -19.86
N GLY A 130 -42.48 -5.17 -19.16
CA GLY A 130 -43.81 -5.42 -19.69
C GLY A 130 -43.90 -6.88 -20.11
N ASN A 131 -44.36 -7.77 -19.22
CA ASN A 131 -45.22 -8.84 -19.70
C ASN A 131 -46.25 -9.25 -18.65
N LYS A 132 -47.49 -8.91 -18.99
CA LYS A 132 -48.73 -9.33 -18.36
C LYS A 132 -49.06 -10.69 -18.99
N LYS A 133 -49.59 -11.63 -18.20
CA LYS A 133 -50.74 -12.52 -18.50
C LYS A 133 -50.57 -14.03 -18.33
N ASP A 134 -51.57 -14.53 -17.59
CA ASP A 134 -52.36 -15.74 -17.77
C ASP A 134 -51.71 -17.11 -17.52
N SER A 135 -52.17 -17.81 -16.47
CA SER A 135 -53.18 -18.88 -16.57
C SER A 135 -53.19 -19.76 -15.32
N ALA A 136 -54.40 -20.05 -14.84
CA ALA A 136 -54.73 -21.01 -13.78
C ALA A 136 -54.36 -22.47 -14.16
N PRO A 137 -54.54 -23.45 -13.26
CA PRO A 137 -55.87 -23.89 -12.82
C PRO A 137 -56.13 -23.75 -11.32
#